data_AF-A0A1W9W900-F1
#
_entry.id   AF-A0A1W9W900-F1
#
_cell.length_a   1.000
_cell.length_b   1.000
_cell.length_c   1.000
_cell.angle_alpha   90.00
_cell.angle_beta   90.00
_cell.angle_gamma   90.00
#
_symmetry.space_group_name_H-M   'P 1'
#
loop_
_entity.id
_entity.type
_entity.pdbx_description
1 polymer ?
#
loop_
_entity_poly.entity_id
_entity_poly.type
_entity_poly.pdbx_seq_one_letter_code
_entity_poly.pdbx_strand_id
1 'polypeptide(L)'
;MNLQNVGKTYTHYAHGIDRLLEIITHRPRHQAFTALHPMNLNVSEGQVVGIIGKNGAGKSTLLKVISGTLQPDGGHYEVKGRIAALLELGGGFHPDMNGRENVYLNATMMGLSPNDIDAVYDEIVAFSGIEAFMEQPVKTYSSGMFMRLAFAVATCVKPDILIIDEALSVGDGAFARKSFDRIMQFKQAQKTILFCSHSLYQVEAICDRVLWLEKGHVQMDGAPSAVVSAYNQFLNQTEEPLNQTDAPPLENQSQPPANTTLDGSAHFTDITVSVDGMTGTTIDVLSLKSKLCLTIGFCSDPKLPTPSVALLILSTDGRMITSAGTKHDGCSIQRDAQGNATVRVHFAKFALLKGTYWIVLYLLCENAIHLYDQANLPTTLKVHQQGLELGVVSLPRHWEQI
;
A
#
# COMPACT_ATOMS: atom_id res chain seq x y z
N MET A 1 20.06 8.50 9.98
CA MET A 1 19.23 9.70 10.22
C MET A 1 18.90 9.77 11.69
N ASN A 2 19.03 10.94 12.31
CA ASN A 2 18.82 11.13 13.74
C ASN A 2 18.02 12.43 13.99
N LEU A 3 16.85 12.28 14.62
CA LEU A 3 15.97 13.36 15.05
C LEU A 3 15.90 13.30 16.58
N GLN A 4 16.17 14.42 17.24
CA GLN A 4 16.08 14.55 18.69
C GLN A 4 15.21 15.74 19.07
N ASN A 5 14.14 15.47 19.82
CA ASN A 5 13.19 16.48 20.30
C ASN A 5 12.63 17.37 19.17
N VAL A 6 12.43 16.78 17.99
CA VAL A 6 11.97 17.49 16.78
C VAL A 6 10.46 17.62 16.81
N GLY A 7 9.95 18.84 16.68
CA GLY A 7 8.52 19.13 16.66
C GLY A 7 8.15 20.18 15.61
N LYS A 8 6.85 20.26 15.28
CA LYS A 8 6.32 21.22 14.32
C LYS A 8 4.91 21.70 14.65
N THR A 9 4.75 23.01 14.66
CA THR A 9 3.53 23.76 14.90
C THR A 9 3.30 24.72 13.74
N TYR A 10 2.08 24.73 13.22
CA TYR A 10 1.63 25.67 12.21
C TYR A 10 0.82 26.78 12.87
N THR A 11 1.10 28.03 12.49
CA THR A 11 0.30 29.19 12.89
C THR A 11 -0.71 29.52 11.80
N HIS A 12 -1.99 29.49 12.14
CA HIS A 12 -3.07 29.86 11.24
C HIS A 12 -3.65 31.22 11.64
N TYR A 13 -3.70 32.17 10.69
CA TYR A 13 -4.32 33.48 10.88
C TYR A 13 -5.67 33.50 10.17
N ALA A 14 -6.72 34.02 10.79
CA ALA A 14 -8.04 34.09 10.16
C ALA A 14 -8.06 35.07 8.98
N HIS A 15 -7.35 36.20 9.11
CA HIS A 15 -7.20 37.19 8.05
C HIS A 15 -5.75 37.62 7.87
N GLY A 16 -5.35 37.99 6.65
CA GLY A 16 -3.97 38.41 6.35
C GLY A 16 -3.49 39.63 7.16
N ILE A 17 -4.43 40.51 7.57
CA ILE A 17 -4.13 41.70 8.39
C ILE A 17 -3.82 41.30 9.86
N ASP A 18 -4.29 40.14 10.33
CA ASP A 18 -4.09 39.70 11.72
C ASP A 18 -2.62 39.49 12.04
N ARG A 19 -1.82 39.06 11.06
CA ARG A 19 -0.36 38.93 11.21
C ARG A 19 0.31 40.28 11.46
N LEU A 20 -0.10 41.31 10.73
CA LEU A 20 0.44 42.67 10.90
C LEU A 20 0.00 43.26 12.25
N LEU A 21 -1.27 43.08 12.60
CA LEU A 21 -1.81 43.58 13.86
C LEU A 21 -1.22 42.84 15.06
N GLU A 22 -0.94 41.55 14.97
CA GLU A 22 -0.25 40.79 16.03
C GLU A 22 1.17 41.33 16.27
N ILE A 23 1.91 41.65 15.22
CA ILE A 23 3.25 42.28 15.34
C ILE A 23 3.16 43.64 16.04
N ILE A 24 2.17 44.46 15.69
CA ILE A 24 2.00 45.82 16.24
C ILE A 24 1.45 45.80 17.67
N THR A 25 0.51 44.91 17.95
CA THR A 25 -0.22 44.87 19.24
C THR A 25 0.39 43.91 20.25
N HIS A 26 1.33 43.05 19.83
CA HIS A 26 1.89 41.94 20.61
C HIS A 26 0.83 41.01 21.24
N ARG A 27 -0.38 40.99 20.70
CA ARG A 27 -1.46 40.11 21.15
C ARG A 27 -1.63 38.98 20.14
N PRO A 28 -1.62 37.70 20.58
CA PRO A 28 -1.76 36.57 19.68
C PRO A 28 -3.13 36.63 19.01
N ARG A 29 -3.11 36.63 17.67
CA ARG A 29 -4.30 36.56 16.80
C ARG A 29 -4.26 35.34 15.88
N HIS A 30 -3.22 34.51 16.00
CA HIS A 30 -3.14 33.21 15.36
C HIS A 30 -3.73 32.09 16.23
N GLN A 31 -4.20 31.04 15.56
CA GLN A 31 -4.42 29.73 16.17
C GLN A 31 -3.20 28.84 15.88
N ALA A 32 -2.65 28.20 16.91
CA ALA A 32 -1.55 27.27 16.77
C ALA A 32 -2.09 25.84 16.62
N PHE A 33 -1.63 25.14 15.58
CA PHE A 33 -1.91 23.72 15.35
C PHE A 33 -0.60 22.94 15.41
N THR A 34 -0.42 22.11 16.44
CA THR A 34 0.76 21.24 16.56
C THR A 34 0.57 20.00 15.71
N ALA A 35 1.30 19.91 14.59
CA ALA A 35 1.24 18.77 13.69
C ALA A 35 2.17 17.63 14.11
N LEU A 36 3.30 17.98 14.76
CA LEU A 36 4.23 17.04 15.37
C LEU A 36 4.62 17.54 16.75
N HIS A 37 4.37 16.72 17.76
CA HIS A 37 4.92 16.95 19.08
C HIS A 37 6.40 16.55 19.10
N PRO A 38 7.21 17.13 20.01
CA PRO A 38 8.63 16.81 20.08
C PRO A 38 8.87 15.30 20.20
N MET A 39 9.57 14.73 19.22
CA MET A 39 9.82 13.29 19.12
C MET A 39 11.28 12.98 18.81
N ASN A 40 11.68 11.77 19.19
CA ASN A 40 12.99 11.21 18.87
C ASN A 40 12.80 10.10 17.83
N LEU A 41 13.62 10.10 16.78
CA LEU A 41 13.60 9.06 15.75
C LEU A 41 15.02 8.82 15.25
N ASN A 42 15.45 7.56 15.28
CA ASN A 42 16.71 7.14 14.71
C ASN A 42 16.44 6.04 13.67
N VAL A 43 16.88 6.28 12.45
CA VAL A 43 16.79 5.35 11.31
C VAL A 43 18.20 5.04 10.85
N SER A 44 18.56 3.76 10.90
CA SER A 44 19.86 3.25 10.46
C SER A 44 19.90 3.13 8.94
N GLU A 45 21.11 3.16 8.36
CA GLU A 45 21.31 2.93 6.93
C GLU A 45 20.80 1.54 6.53
N GLY A 46 20.14 1.46 5.38
CA GLY A 46 19.58 0.22 4.83
C GLY A 46 18.31 -0.29 5.50
N GLN A 47 17.79 0.43 6.50
CA GLN A 47 16.55 0.09 7.17
C GLN A 47 15.34 0.57 6.36
N VAL A 48 14.33 -0.30 6.22
CA VAL A 48 13.01 0.07 5.70
C VAL A 48 12.07 0.34 6.87
N VAL A 49 11.63 1.60 7.02
CA VAL A 49 10.75 2.03 8.11
C VAL A 49 9.38 2.39 7.57
N GLY A 50 8.36 1.67 8.01
CA GLY A 50 6.96 1.96 7.73
C GLY A 50 6.43 3.07 8.64
N ILE A 51 5.62 3.98 8.13
CA ILE A 51 4.94 5.01 8.93
C ILE A 51 3.43 4.85 8.75
N ILE A 52 2.73 4.53 9.84
CA ILE A 52 1.28 4.31 9.84
C ILE A 52 0.57 5.28 10.78
N GLY A 53 -0.71 5.49 10.53
CA GLY A 53 -1.57 6.39 11.32
C GLY A 53 -2.70 6.97 10.49
N LYS A 54 -3.73 7.49 11.17
CA LYS A 54 -4.89 8.14 10.52
C LYS A 54 -4.48 9.36 9.70
N ASN A 55 -5.40 9.83 8.85
CA ASN A 55 -5.23 11.13 8.18
C ASN A 55 -5.14 12.24 9.22
N GLY A 56 -4.22 13.18 9.03
CA GLY A 56 -3.92 14.22 10.02
C GLY A 56 -3.07 13.77 11.22
N ALA A 57 -2.54 12.54 11.24
CA ALA A 57 -1.68 12.08 12.34
C ALA A 57 -0.27 12.72 12.38
N GLY A 58 0.13 13.45 11.34
CA GLY A 58 1.45 14.09 11.23
C GLY A 58 2.44 13.37 10.30
N LYS A 59 2.04 12.29 9.61
CA LYS A 59 2.91 11.49 8.71
C LYS A 59 3.61 12.35 7.65
N SER A 60 2.86 13.06 6.82
CA SER A 60 3.43 13.90 5.76
C SER A 60 4.24 15.07 6.33
N THR A 61 3.88 15.61 7.51
CA THR A 61 4.71 16.61 8.21
C THR A 61 6.05 16.03 8.62
N LEU A 62 6.08 14.81 9.19
CA LEU A 62 7.32 14.13 9.56
C LEU A 62 8.18 13.88 8.32
N LEU A 63 7.57 13.39 7.26
CA LEU A 63 8.27 13.12 6.00
C LEU A 63 8.83 14.40 5.36
N LYS A 64 8.13 15.55 5.46
CA LYS A 64 8.62 16.86 5.01
C LYS A 64 9.76 17.42 5.86
N VAL A 65 9.72 17.19 7.17
CA VAL A 65 10.85 17.51 8.06
C VAL A 65 12.06 16.67 7.68
N ILE A 66 11.85 15.36 7.47
CA ILE A 66 12.91 14.44 7.08
C ILE A 66 13.48 14.72 5.68
N SER A 67 12.66 15.15 4.73
CA SER A 67 13.15 15.52 3.39
C SER A 67 13.84 16.88 3.36
N GLY A 68 13.75 17.66 4.45
CA GLY A 68 14.28 19.02 4.53
C GLY A 68 13.41 20.09 3.84
N THR A 69 12.23 19.73 3.31
CA THR A 69 11.31 20.72 2.72
C THR A 69 10.56 21.53 3.79
N LEU A 70 10.59 21.08 5.04
CA LEU A 70 10.04 21.79 6.19
C LEU A 70 11.05 21.88 7.34
N GLN A 71 11.36 23.10 7.77
CA GLN A 71 12.19 23.30 8.96
C GLN A 71 11.39 23.00 10.23
N PRO A 72 11.93 22.21 11.18
CA PRO A 72 11.29 22.00 12.47
C PRO A 72 11.34 23.27 13.33
N ASP A 73 10.49 23.36 14.35
CA ASP A 73 10.47 24.54 15.24
C ASP A 73 11.58 24.49 16.31
N GLY A 74 12.15 23.32 16.53
CA GLY A 74 13.21 23.08 17.51
C GLY A 74 13.71 21.64 17.46
N GLY A 75 14.65 21.33 18.35
CA GLY A 75 15.33 20.04 18.39
C GLY A 75 16.57 19.98 17.51
N HIS A 76 17.15 18.79 17.41
CA HIS A 76 18.29 18.50 16.55
C HIS A 76 17.86 17.56 15.43
N TYR A 77 18.25 17.91 14.20
CA TYR A 77 17.90 17.20 12.97
C TYR A 77 19.16 16.97 12.14
N GLU A 78 19.50 15.70 11.90
CA GLU A 78 20.65 15.29 11.09
C GLU A 78 20.26 14.16 10.12
N VAL A 79 20.38 14.43 8.82
CA VAL A 79 20.21 13.45 7.75
C VAL A 79 21.46 13.45 6.88
N LYS A 80 22.00 12.25 6.59
CA LYS A 80 23.17 12.04 5.74
C LYS A 80 22.77 11.22 4.53
N GLY A 81 23.29 11.59 3.37
CA GLY A 81 23.00 10.93 2.10
C GLY A 81 22.00 11.71 1.23
N ARG A 82 21.92 11.32 -0.04
CA ARG A 82 20.98 11.92 -1.01
C ARG A 82 19.57 11.40 -0.74
N ILE A 83 18.63 12.33 -0.57
CA ILE A 83 17.21 12.01 -0.38
C ILE A 83 16.46 12.20 -1.70
N ALA A 84 15.65 11.21 -2.07
CA ALA A 84 14.58 11.41 -3.03
C ALA A 84 13.24 11.20 -2.33
N ALA A 85 12.35 12.19 -2.40
CA ALA A 85 11.05 12.13 -1.76
C ALA A 85 9.92 12.20 -2.78
N LEU A 86 9.07 11.17 -2.79
CA LEU A 86 7.90 11.08 -3.67
C LEU A 86 6.67 11.84 -3.13
N LEU A 87 6.81 12.53 -1.99
CA LEU A 87 5.78 13.34 -1.32
C LEU A 87 5.22 14.46 -2.22
N GLU A 88 6.10 15.03 -3.04
CA GLU A 88 5.84 16.15 -3.93
C GLU A 88 6.34 15.75 -5.32
N LEU A 89 5.91 14.57 -5.79
CA LEU A 89 6.19 14.05 -7.13
C LEU A 89 5.97 15.16 -8.16
N GLY A 90 7.04 15.59 -8.82
CA GLY A 90 7.03 16.65 -9.83
C GLY A 90 6.87 18.08 -9.30
N GLY A 91 6.97 18.31 -7.98
CA GLY A 91 7.00 19.66 -7.39
C GLY A 91 8.21 20.50 -7.84
N GLY A 92 9.26 19.85 -8.36
CA GLY A 92 10.36 20.50 -9.05
C GLY A 92 10.18 20.64 -10.57
N PHE A 93 9.09 20.15 -11.17
CA PHE A 93 8.86 20.29 -12.60
C PHE A 93 8.35 21.69 -12.94
N HIS A 94 8.95 22.30 -13.95
CA HIS A 94 8.49 23.53 -14.56
C HIS A 94 7.51 23.22 -15.70
N PRO A 95 6.24 23.67 -15.63
CA PRO A 95 5.20 23.27 -16.58
C PRO A 95 5.49 23.65 -18.04
N ASP A 96 6.19 24.76 -18.26
CA ASP A 96 6.54 25.23 -19.61
C ASP A 96 7.81 24.59 -20.19
N MET A 97 8.62 23.92 -19.38
CA MET A 97 9.80 23.18 -19.85
C MET A 97 9.38 21.81 -20.37
N ASN A 98 10.13 21.27 -21.33
CA ASN A 98 9.87 19.93 -21.84
C ASN A 98 10.29 18.84 -20.83
N GLY A 99 9.93 17.59 -21.12
CA GLY A 99 10.30 16.44 -20.28
C GLY A 99 11.81 16.34 -20.03
N ARG A 100 12.62 16.50 -21.08
CA ARG A 100 14.09 16.44 -20.99
C ARG A 100 14.61 17.49 -20.02
N GLU A 101 14.28 18.75 -20.27
CA GLU A 101 14.68 19.89 -19.45
C GLU A 101 14.27 19.70 -17.97
N ASN A 102 13.09 19.14 -17.73
CA ASN A 102 12.60 18.82 -16.40
C ASN A 102 13.39 17.71 -15.70
N VAL A 103 13.83 16.69 -16.44
CA VAL A 103 14.75 15.64 -15.93
C VAL A 103 16.05 16.28 -15.45
N TYR A 104 16.69 17.13 -16.26
CA TYR A 104 17.93 17.80 -15.87
C TYR A 104 17.73 18.72 -14.68
N LEU A 105 16.65 19.51 -14.65
CA LEU A 105 16.33 20.40 -13.55
C LEU A 105 16.20 19.64 -12.22
N ASN A 106 15.41 18.56 -12.21
CA ASN A 106 15.13 17.81 -10.97
C ASN A 106 16.34 17.01 -10.50
N ALA A 107 17.04 16.34 -11.41
CA ALA A 107 18.23 15.60 -11.06
C ALA A 107 19.35 16.53 -10.52
N THR A 108 19.47 17.74 -11.08
CA THR A 108 20.39 18.77 -10.55
C THR A 108 19.99 19.21 -9.14
N MET A 109 18.70 19.45 -8.88
CA MET A 109 18.21 19.77 -7.52
C MET A 109 18.47 18.65 -6.51
N MET A 110 18.52 17.40 -6.97
CA MET A 110 18.91 16.23 -6.17
C MET A 110 20.44 16.08 -6.02
N GLY A 111 21.23 17.01 -6.55
CA GLY A 111 22.68 17.06 -6.40
C GLY A 111 23.45 16.15 -7.36
N LEU A 112 22.95 15.94 -8.58
CA LEU A 112 23.69 15.28 -9.65
C LEU A 112 24.43 16.30 -10.51
N SER A 113 25.61 15.94 -10.99
CA SER A 113 26.31 16.72 -12.02
C SER A 113 25.69 16.45 -13.40
N PRO A 114 25.84 17.36 -14.39
CA PRO A 114 25.33 17.13 -15.74
C PRO A 114 25.78 15.79 -16.34
N ASN A 115 27.04 15.40 -16.13
CA ASN A 115 27.57 14.11 -16.60
C ASN A 115 26.88 12.91 -15.95
N ASP A 116 26.54 13.00 -14.66
CA ASP A 116 25.80 11.93 -13.97
C ASP A 116 24.37 11.83 -14.49
N ILE A 117 23.75 12.97 -14.83
CA ILE A 117 22.41 13.02 -15.42
C ILE A 117 22.43 12.35 -16.80
N ASP A 118 23.39 12.70 -17.65
CA ASP A 118 23.56 12.09 -18.98
C ASP A 118 23.70 10.56 -18.88
N ALA A 119 24.43 10.07 -17.86
CA ALA A 119 24.63 8.63 -17.64
C ALA A 119 23.37 7.87 -17.24
N VAL A 120 22.35 8.53 -16.68
CA VAL A 120 21.08 7.90 -16.25
C VAL A 120 19.88 8.35 -17.08
N TYR A 121 20.03 9.32 -17.99
CA TYR A 121 18.93 9.90 -18.76
C TYR A 121 18.15 8.85 -19.55
N ASP A 122 18.85 8.00 -20.30
CA ASP A 122 18.20 6.95 -21.10
C ASP A 122 17.48 5.92 -20.22
N GLU A 123 18.02 5.62 -19.02
CA GLU A 123 17.34 4.77 -18.03
C GLU A 123 16.05 5.44 -17.53
N ILE A 124 16.07 6.74 -17.25
CA ILE A 124 14.89 7.51 -16.82
C ILE A 124 13.81 7.46 -17.90
N VAL A 125 14.16 7.73 -19.14
CA VAL A 125 13.20 7.74 -20.25
C VAL A 125 12.60 6.34 -20.43
N ALA A 126 13.43 5.30 -20.54
CA ALA A 126 12.99 3.92 -20.69
C ALA A 126 12.18 3.41 -19.48
N PHE A 127 12.50 3.89 -18.27
CA PHE A 127 11.72 3.55 -17.09
C PHE A 127 10.33 4.19 -17.16
N SER A 128 10.25 5.47 -17.53
CA SER A 128 9.00 6.24 -17.62
C SER A 128 8.06 5.76 -18.73
N GLY A 129 8.60 5.20 -19.83
CA GLY A 129 7.81 4.71 -20.97
C GLY A 129 7.07 5.82 -21.71
N ILE A 130 7.65 7.03 -21.74
CA ILE A 130 7.07 8.22 -22.40
C ILE A 130 8.05 8.85 -23.42
N GLU A 131 8.90 8.04 -24.06
CA GLU A 131 9.95 8.50 -25.00
C GLU A 131 9.43 9.55 -25.99
N ALA A 132 8.28 9.27 -26.62
CA ALA A 132 7.70 10.10 -27.67
C ALA A 132 7.27 11.51 -27.21
N PHE A 133 7.18 11.73 -25.90
CA PHE A 133 6.68 12.96 -25.29
C PHE A 133 7.79 13.81 -24.66
N MET A 134 9.03 13.30 -24.56
CA MET A 134 10.13 13.96 -23.83
C MET A 134 10.47 15.37 -24.32
N GLU A 135 10.20 15.68 -25.59
CA GLU A 135 10.43 17.00 -26.19
C GLU A 135 9.20 17.93 -26.12
N GLN A 136 8.10 17.48 -25.51
CA GLN A 136 6.90 18.28 -25.30
C GLN A 136 6.88 18.92 -23.91
N PRO A 137 6.31 20.14 -23.74
CA PRO A 137 6.14 20.78 -22.44
C PRO A 137 5.38 19.89 -21.45
N VAL A 138 5.86 19.78 -20.21
CA VAL A 138 5.26 18.88 -19.21
C VAL A 138 3.81 19.22 -18.88
N LYS A 139 3.38 20.48 -19.07
CA LYS A 139 1.96 20.87 -18.94
C LYS A 139 1.00 20.15 -19.91
N THR A 140 1.50 19.55 -20.99
CA THR A 140 0.67 18.77 -21.93
C THR A 140 0.55 17.30 -21.53
N TYR A 141 1.29 16.86 -20.51
CA TYR A 141 1.29 15.48 -20.07
C TYR A 141 -0.02 15.14 -19.36
N SER A 142 -0.47 13.90 -19.51
CA SER A 142 -1.48 13.36 -18.60
C SER A 142 -0.90 13.25 -17.18
N SER A 143 -1.77 13.19 -16.16
CA SER A 143 -1.35 12.94 -14.77
C SER A 143 -0.50 11.68 -14.64
N GLY A 144 -0.86 10.61 -15.37
CA GLY A 144 -0.09 9.36 -15.41
C GLY A 144 1.32 9.57 -15.97
N MET A 145 1.46 10.21 -17.14
CA MET A 145 2.77 10.49 -17.73
C MET A 145 3.65 11.35 -16.83
N PHE A 146 3.07 12.39 -16.23
CA PHE A 146 3.74 13.27 -15.28
C PHE A 146 4.31 12.48 -14.10
N MET A 147 3.47 11.66 -13.48
CA MET A 147 3.87 10.86 -12.33
C MET A 147 4.89 9.78 -12.68
N ARG A 148 4.76 9.14 -13.85
CA ARG A 148 5.74 8.17 -14.36
C ARG A 148 7.12 8.78 -14.51
N LEU A 149 7.22 9.96 -15.12
CA LEU A 149 8.48 10.67 -15.28
C LEU A 149 9.06 11.09 -13.92
N ALA A 150 8.23 11.66 -13.04
CA ALA A 150 8.67 12.07 -11.71
C ALA A 150 9.20 10.88 -10.87
N PHE A 151 8.53 9.72 -10.92
CA PHE A 151 9.00 8.50 -10.26
C PHE A 151 10.29 7.97 -10.90
N ALA A 152 10.37 7.97 -12.23
CA ALA A 152 11.56 7.54 -12.95
C ALA A 152 12.79 8.37 -12.56
N VAL A 153 12.67 9.71 -12.56
CA VAL A 153 13.74 10.62 -12.14
C VAL A 153 14.14 10.32 -10.68
N ALA A 154 13.19 10.30 -9.76
CA ALA A 154 13.46 10.12 -8.33
C ALA A 154 14.15 8.78 -8.00
N THR A 155 13.93 7.74 -8.80
CA THR A 155 14.48 6.40 -8.54
C THR A 155 15.72 6.05 -9.38
N CYS A 156 15.88 6.56 -10.60
CA CYS A 156 17.07 6.26 -11.41
C CYS A 156 18.32 7.00 -10.93
N VAL A 157 18.15 8.11 -10.19
CA VAL A 157 19.26 8.84 -9.55
C VAL A 157 19.88 8.10 -8.35
N LYS A 158 19.35 6.91 -8.01
CA LYS A 158 19.86 5.99 -6.97
C LYS A 158 20.15 6.69 -5.63
N PRO A 159 19.13 7.30 -4.99
CA PRO A 159 19.28 7.97 -3.71
C PRO A 159 19.70 7.01 -2.60
N ASP A 160 20.27 7.56 -1.52
CA ASP A 160 20.59 6.82 -0.30
C ASP A 160 19.37 6.60 0.58
N ILE A 161 18.43 7.56 0.52
CA ILE A 161 17.17 7.57 1.25
C ILE A 161 16.03 7.82 0.27
N LEU A 162 15.11 6.85 0.17
CA LEU A 162 13.90 6.96 -0.64
C LEU A 162 12.69 7.14 0.29
N ILE A 163 11.94 8.24 0.12
CA ILE A 163 10.70 8.49 0.85
C ILE A 163 9.52 8.26 -0.09
N ILE A 164 8.61 7.38 0.30
CA ILE A 164 7.45 6.99 -0.48
C ILE A 164 6.20 7.32 0.35
N ASP A 165 5.35 8.21 -0.15
CA ASP A 165 4.08 8.55 0.48
C ASP A 165 2.93 8.22 -0.45
N GLU A 166 2.20 7.14 -0.17
CA GLU A 166 0.98 6.70 -0.87
C GLU A 166 1.14 6.46 -2.40
N ALA A 167 2.34 6.67 -2.94
CA ALA A 167 2.64 6.75 -4.36
C ALA A 167 2.88 5.39 -5.05
N LEU A 168 2.67 4.28 -4.34
CA LEU A 168 2.77 2.96 -4.97
C LEU A 168 1.63 2.66 -5.94
N SER A 169 0.49 3.34 -5.79
CA SER A 169 -0.71 3.12 -6.61
C SER A 169 -0.76 4.05 -7.83
N VAL A 170 0.39 4.53 -8.28
CA VAL A 170 0.50 5.61 -9.25
C VAL A 170 0.77 5.07 -10.65
N GLY A 171 -0.08 5.42 -11.62
CA GLY A 171 0.00 4.95 -13.00
C GLY A 171 -1.03 3.85 -13.31
N ASP A 172 -0.81 3.12 -14.40
CA ASP A 172 -1.56 1.89 -14.69
C ASP A 172 -0.95 0.68 -13.97
N GLY A 173 -1.63 -0.47 -14.00
CA GLY A 173 -1.18 -1.69 -13.31
C GLY A 173 0.24 -2.11 -13.67
N ALA A 174 0.62 -1.98 -14.95
CA ALA A 174 1.96 -2.28 -15.43
C ALA A 174 3.04 -1.38 -14.79
N PHE A 175 2.81 -0.07 -14.75
CA PHE A 175 3.76 0.86 -14.14
C PHE A 175 3.79 0.75 -12.61
N ALA A 176 2.65 0.49 -11.98
CA ALA A 176 2.57 0.25 -10.53
C ALA A 176 3.42 -0.97 -10.14
N ARG A 177 3.35 -2.06 -10.92
CA ARG A 177 4.21 -3.23 -10.74
C ARG A 177 5.70 -2.90 -10.95
N LYS A 178 6.04 -2.21 -12.03
CA LYS A 178 7.43 -1.77 -12.32
C LYS A 178 8.01 -0.90 -11.19
N SER A 179 7.18 -0.02 -10.63
CA SER A 179 7.53 0.85 -9.50
C SER A 179 7.76 0.05 -8.22
N PHE A 180 6.88 -0.92 -7.95
CA PHE A 180 7.05 -1.85 -6.83
C PHE A 180 8.35 -2.65 -6.93
N ASP A 181 8.65 -3.21 -8.11
CA ASP A 181 9.88 -3.97 -8.35
C ASP A 181 11.13 -3.09 -8.15
N ARG A 182 11.09 -1.83 -8.60
CA ARG A 182 12.14 -0.85 -8.35
C ARG A 182 12.35 -0.63 -6.85
N ILE A 183 11.30 -0.51 -6.05
CA ILE A 183 11.41 -0.35 -4.59
C ILE A 183 11.99 -1.59 -3.91
N MET A 184 11.61 -2.79 -4.37
CA MET A 184 12.24 -4.02 -3.89
C MET A 184 13.74 -4.08 -4.23
N GLN A 185 14.16 -3.57 -5.40
CA GLN A 185 15.58 -3.44 -5.75
C GLN A 185 16.31 -2.50 -4.78
N PHE A 186 15.71 -1.37 -4.37
CA PHE A 186 16.27 -0.49 -3.34
C PHE A 186 16.45 -1.21 -2.00
N LYS A 187 15.44 -1.98 -1.57
CA LYS A 187 15.53 -2.79 -0.35
C LYS A 187 16.67 -3.82 -0.44
N GLN A 188 16.77 -4.54 -1.56
CA GLN A 188 17.84 -5.51 -1.79
C GLN A 188 19.23 -4.86 -1.84
N ALA A 189 19.32 -3.65 -2.38
CA ALA A 189 20.54 -2.85 -2.40
C ALA A 189 20.89 -2.18 -1.06
N GLN A 190 20.17 -2.52 0.03
CA GLN A 190 20.38 -1.98 1.37
C GLN A 190 20.32 -0.44 1.40
N LYS A 191 19.44 0.16 0.60
CA LYS A 191 19.11 1.58 0.67
C LYS A 191 18.07 1.83 1.76
N THR A 192 18.09 3.02 2.35
CA THR A 192 17.14 3.38 3.41
C THR A 192 15.81 3.79 2.78
N ILE A 193 14.69 3.26 3.28
CA ILE A 193 13.37 3.57 2.74
C ILE A 193 12.44 4.00 3.86
N LEU A 194 11.78 5.15 3.70
CA LEU A 194 10.65 5.55 4.52
C LEU A 194 9.36 5.32 3.73
N PHE A 195 8.51 4.44 4.24
CA PHE A 195 7.36 3.93 3.51
C PHE A 195 6.06 4.26 4.23
N CYS A 196 5.25 5.14 3.64
CA CYS A 196 3.90 5.45 4.11
C CYS A 196 2.89 4.85 3.13
N SER A 197 2.02 3.98 3.63
CA SER A 197 0.99 3.30 2.85
C SER A 197 -0.25 3.05 3.71
N HIS A 198 -1.42 3.09 3.07
CA HIS A 198 -2.68 2.64 3.67
C HIS A 198 -2.83 1.12 3.70
N SER A 199 -2.03 0.40 2.91
CA SER A 199 -2.01 -1.06 2.96
C SER A 199 -1.12 -1.53 4.10
N LEU A 200 -1.75 -1.83 5.25
CA LEU A 200 -1.05 -2.40 6.41
C LEU A 200 -0.35 -3.71 6.08
N TYR A 201 -0.91 -4.48 5.15
CA TYR A 201 -0.29 -5.70 4.63
C TYR A 201 1.04 -5.41 3.91
N GLN A 202 1.09 -4.40 3.04
CA GLN A 202 2.35 -4.00 2.40
C GLN A 202 3.36 -3.48 3.43
N VAL A 203 2.90 -2.68 4.40
CA VAL A 203 3.76 -2.21 5.49
C VAL A 203 4.37 -3.39 6.24
N GLU A 204 3.58 -4.38 6.61
CA GLU A 204 4.03 -5.57 7.33
C GLU A 204 4.97 -6.45 6.49
N ALA A 205 4.72 -6.59 5.19
CA ALA A 205 5.53 -7.42 4.30
C ALA A 205 6.87 -6.77 3.90
N ILE A 206 6.91 -5.44 3.79
CA ILE A 206 8.03 -4.69 3.21
C ILE A 206 8.94 -4.10 4.29
N CYS A 207 8.39 -3.65 5.42
CA CYS A 207 9.15 -2.87 6.40
C CYS A 207 9.89 -3.77 7.40
N ASP A 208 11.04 -3.32 7.87
CA ASP A 208 11.80 -4.00 8.93
C ASP A 208 11.36 -3.49 10.32
N ARG A 209 10.80 -2.28 10.35
CA ARG A 209 10.32 -1.56 11.54
C ARG A 209 9.13 -0.68 11.16
N VAL A 210 8.18 -0.48 12.06
CA VAL A 210 7.01 0.38 11.83
C VAL A 210 6.86 1.38 12.96
N LEU A 211 6.62 2.63 12.58
CA LEU A 211 6.30 3.76 13.45
C LEU A 211 4.81 4.09 13.32
N TRP A 212 4.07 3.97 14.41
CA TRP A 212 2.68 4.41 14.49
C TRP A 212 2.59 5.82 15.08
N LEU A 213 2.10 6.76 14.26
CA LEU A 213 1.78 8.13 14.65
C LEU A 213 0.29 8.32 14.89
N GLU A 214 -0.04 9.09 15.93
CA GLU A 214 -1.37 9.61 16.17
C GLU A 214 -1.33 11.02 16.76
N LYS A 215 -2.05 11.95 16.12
CA LYS A 215 -2.14 13.36 16.53
C LYS A 215 -0.77 13.98 16.85
N GLY A 216 0.23 13.71 16.00
CA GLY A 216 1.58 14.23 16.15
C GLY A 216 2.45 13.54 17.21
N HIS A 217 1.96 12.48 17.87
CA HIS A 217 2.72 11.67 18.83
C HIS A 217 3.03 10.28 18.29
N VAL A 218 4.21 9.75 18.66
CA VAL A 218 4.54 8.33 18.45
C VAL A 218 3.81 7.50 19.49
N GLN A 219 2.90 6.64 19.04
CA GLN A 219 2.16 5.71 19.91
C GLN A 219 2.91 4.41 20.10
N MET A 220 3.52 3.91 19.03
CA MET A 220 4.29 2.67 19.06
C MET A 220 5.36 2.67 17.97
N ASP A 221 6.48 2.02 18.27
CA ASP A 221 7.63 1.92 17.37
C ASP A 221 8.30 0.56 17.58
N GLY A 222 8.35 -0.29 16.55
CA GLY A 222 8.89 -1.63 16.71
C GLY A 222 8.65 -2.56 15.52
N ALA A 223 8.57 -3.86 15.81
CA ALA A 223 8.38 -4.89 14.80
C ALA A 223 7.04 -4.70 14.05
N PRO A 224 6.99 -4.88 12.72
CA PRO A 224 5.81 -4.60 11.92
C PRO A 224 4.54 -5.29 12.41
N SER A 225 4.60 -6.60 12.67
CA SER A 225 3.44 -7.39 13.10
C SER A 225 2.84 -6.91 14.42
N ALA A 226 3.69 -6.57 15.40
CA ALA A 226 3.25 -6.06 16.70
C ALA A 226 2.57 -4.69 16.58
N VAL A 227 3.17 -3.78 15.80
CA VAL A 227 2.66 -2.42 15.61
C VAL A 227 1.38 -2.41 14.78
N VAL A 228 1.32 -3.19 13.69
CA VAL A 228 0.13 -3.34 12.85
C VAL A 228 -1.02 -3.97 13.64
N SER A 229 -0.74 -4.98 14.47
CA SER A 229 -1.75 -5.59 15.34
C SER A 229 -2.34 -4.60 16.34
N ALA A 230 -1.49 -3.83 17.04
CA ALA A 230 -1.92 -2.80 17.98
C ALA A 230 -2.73 -1.69 17.28
N TYR A 231 -2.29 -1.26 16.09
CA TYR A 231 -3.00 -0.26 15.30
C TYR A 231 -4.38 -0.76 14.84
N ASN A 232 -4.49 -2.00 14.37
CA ASN A 232 -5.78 -2.61 14.01
C ASN A 232 -6.74 -2.69 15.20
N GLN A 233 -6.24 -3.04 16.39
CA GLN A 233 -7.05 -3.03 17.61
C GLN A 233 -7.57 -1.63 17.93
N PHE A 234 -6.73 -0.60 17.78
CA PHE A 234 -7.13 0.79 17.95
C PHE A 234 -8.20 1.23 16.94
N LEU A 235 -8.06 0.86 15.66
CA LEU A 235 -9.08 1.16 14.63
C LEU A 235 -10.43 0.54 15.01
N ASN A 236 -10.44 -0.74 15.38
CA ASN A 236 -11.64 -1.47 15.77
C ASN A 236 -12.33 -0.92 17.03
N GLN A 237 -11.60 -0.25 17.93
CA GLN A 237 -12.15 0.37 19.13
C GLN A 237 -12.71 1.77 18.88
N THR A 238 -12.18 2.47 17.87
CA THR A 238 -12.57 3.86 17.57
C THR A 238 -13.75 3.94 16.59
N GLU A 239 -13.98 2.88 15.82
CA GLU A 239 -15.19 2.74 15.01
C GLU A 239 -16.36 2.40 15.95
N GLU A 240 -17.25 3.37 16.20
CA GLU A 240 -18.57 3.08 16.77
C GLU A 240 -19.25 2.00 15.92
N PRO A 241 -20.06 1.10 16.52
CA PRO A 241 -20.78 0.08 15.77
C PRO A 241 -21.66 0.79 14.74
N LEU A 242 -21.22 0.79 13.48
CA LEU A 242 -21.96 1.31 12.35
C LEU A 242 -23.36 0.69 12.40
N ASN A 243 -24.38 1.55 12.43
CA ASN A 243 -25.77 1.14 12.27
C ASN A 243 -25.85 0.19 11.08
N GLN A 244 -26.37 -1.00 11.35
CA GLN A 244 -26.55 -2.11 10.42
C GLN A 244 -27.56 -1.75 9.34
N THR A 245 -27.16 -0.95 8.38
CA THR A 245 -27.79 -0.81 7.08
C THR A 245 -26.71 -0.29 6.15
N ASP A 246 -26.46 -1.05 5.10
CA ASP A 246 -25.46 -0.80 4.06
C ASP A 246 -24.04 -1.27 4.45
N ALA A 247 -23.77 -2.53 4.11
CA ALA A 247 -22.41 -2.96 3.80
C ALA A 247 -21.78 -1.90 2.89
N PRO A 248 -20.51 -1.50 3.09
CA PRO A 248 -19.89 -0.52 2.22
C PRO A 248 -20.07 -0.98 0.77
N PRO A 249 -20.48 -0.10 -0.16
CA PRO A 249 -20.42 -0.45 -1.56
C PRO A 249 -18.94 -0.71 -1.85
N LEU A 250 -18.59 -1.98 -1.92
CA LEU A 250 -17.31 -2.44 -2.41
C LEU A 250 -17.29 -1.97 -3.86
N GLU A 251 -16.56 -0.89 -4.13
CA GLU A 251 -16.27 -0.45 -5.49
C GLU A 251 -15.72 -1.67 -6.23
N ASN A 252 -16.51 -2.22 -7.15
CA ASN A 252 -15.98 -3.07 -8.19
C ASN A 252 -14.98 -2.20 -8.93
N GLN A 253 -13.69 -2.40 -8.70
CA GLN A 253 -12.71 -2.00 -9.69
C GLN A 253 -13.08 -2.81 -10.93
N SER A 254 -13.70 -2.09 -11.87
CA SER A 254 -14.34 -2.62 -13.05
C SER A 254 -13.45 -3.63 -13.74
N GLN A 255 -14.03 -4.78 -14.10
CA GLN A 255 -13.43 -5.73 -15.03
C GLN A 255 -12.78 -4.94 -16.18
N PRO A 256 -11.49 -5.15 -16.48
CA PRO A 256 -10.90 -4.50 -17.63
C PRO A 256 -11.67 -4.92 -18.88
N PRO A 257 -11.86 -4.02 -19.86
CA PRO A 257 -12.50 -4.38 -21.12
C PRO A 257 -11.76 -5.56 -21.76
N ALA A 258 -12.52 -6.46 -22.39
CA ALA A 258 -12.09 -7.75 -22.96
C ALA A 258 -10.93 -7.70 -24.00
N ASN A 259 -10.34 -6.53 -24.24
CA ASN A 259 -9.21 -6.28 -25.14
C ASN A 259 -8.02 -5.59 -24.45
N THR A 260 -7.88 -5.71 -23.12
CA THR A 260 -6.67 -5.23 -22.44
C THR A 260 -5.50 -6.12 -22.83
N THR A 261 -4.49 -5.52 -23.46
CA THR A 261 -3.17 -6.14 -23.59
C THR A 261 -2.70 -6.55 -22.19
N LEU A 262 -2.32 -7.83 -22.01
CA LEU A 262 -1.82 -8.38 -20.74
C LEU A 262 -0.48 -7.76 -20.29
N ASP A 263 0.03 -6.76 -20.99
CA ASP A 263 1.37 -6.20 -20.77
C ASP A 263 1.44 -5.62 -19.35
N GLY A 264 2.20 -6.29 -18.49
CA GLY A 264 2.36 -5.93 -17.09
C GLY A 264 1.16 -6.18 -16.17
N SER A 265 0.13 -6.95 -16.58
CA SER A 265 -1.07 -7.19 -15.76
C SER A 265 -1.41 -8.67 -15.59
N ALA A 266 -2.33 -8.95 -14.66
CA ALA A 266 -2.93 -10.26 -14.44
C ALA A 266 -4.38 -10.08 -14.01
N HIS A 267 -5.27 -10.94 -14.48
CA HIS A 267 -6.71 -10.85 -14.21
C HIS A 267 -7.34 -12.23 -14.03
N PHE A 268 -8.39 -12.31 -13.22
CA PHE A 268 -9.20 -13.52 -13.11
C PHE A 268 -9.99 -13.78 -14.41
N THR A 269 -10.11 -15.04 -14.81
CA THR A 269 -10.90 -15.45 -15.98
C THR A 269 -12.21 -16.10 -15.56
N ASP A 270 -12.11 -17.18 -14.78
CA ASP A 270 -13.24 -18.01 -14.38
C ASP A 270 -13.11 -18.37 -12.91
N ILE A 271 -14.16 -18.18 -12.13
CA ILE A 271 -14.16 -18.54 -10.72
C ILE A 271 -15.40 -19.37 -10.43
N THR A 272 -15.20 -20.57 -9.90
CA THR A 272 -16.28 -21.47 -9.49
C THR A 272 -16.13 -21.84 -8.03
N VAL A 273 -17.19 -21.59 -7.26
CA VAL A 273 -17.32 -22.01 -5.86
C VAL A 273 -18.29 -23.18 -5.79
N SER A 274 -17.88 -24.26 -5.14
CA SER A 274 -18.74 -25.41 -4.89
C SER A 274 -18.64 -25.89 -3.45
N VAL A 275 -19.76 -26.33 -2.88
CA VAL A 275 -19.83 -26.99 -1.57
C VAL A 275 -20.45 -28.35 -1.79
N ASP A 276 -19.74 -29.41 -1.41
CA ASP A 276 -20.19 -30.79 -1.60
C ASP A 276 -20.59 -31.10 -3.07
N GLY A 277 -19.96 -30.41 -4.02
CA GLY A 277 -20.23 -30.54 -5.47
C GLY A 277 -21.35 -29.63 -6.00
N MET A 278 -22.06 -28.90 -5.15
CA MET A 278 -23.13 -27.98 -5.56
C MET A 278 -22.61 -26.54 -5.71
N THR A 279 -23.09 -25.83 -6.73
CA THR A 279 -22.77 -24.42 -7.01
C THR A 279 -24.01 -23.55 -6.86
N GLY A 280 -23.85 -22.27 -6.50
CA GLY A 280 -24.97 -21.34 -6.37
C GLY A 280 -24.57 -19.95 -5.86
N THR A 281 -25.53 -19.03 -5.84
CA THR A 281 -25.37 -17.69 -5.27
C THR A 281 -25.45 -17.70 -3.74
N THR A 282 -26.17 -18.66 -3.18
CA THR A 282 -26.21 -18.93 -1.74
C THR A 282 -26.14 -20.43 -1.55
N ILE A 283 -25.16 -20.89 -0.78
CA ILE A 283 -24.94 -22.33 -0.58
C ILE A 283 -24.90 -22.61 0.92
N ASP A 284 -25.68 -23.60 1.34
CA ASP A 284 -25.67 -24.07 2.72
C ASP A 284 -24.44 -24.94 2.97
N VAL A 285 -23.77 -24.69 4.09
CA VAL A 285 -22.54 -25.37 4.51
C VAL A 285 -22.75 -25.95 5.89
N LEU A 286 -22.49 -27.24 6.07
CA LEU A 286 -22.51 -27.85 7.40
C LEU A 286 -21.13 -27.78 8.03
N SER A 287 -21.04 -27.11 9.19
CA SER A 287 -19.81 -26.98 9.97
C SER A 287 -19.16 -28.35 10.24
N LEU A 288 -17.85 -28.43 10.01
CA LEU A 288 -16.99 -29.63 10.12
C LEU A 288 -17.37 -30.83 9.24
N LYS A 289 -18.40 -30.71 8.39
CA LYS A 289 -18.89 -31.80 7.52
C LYS A 289 -18.71 -31.48 6.05
N SER A 290 -19.13 -30.29 5.63
CA SER A 290 -19.11 -29.90 4.23
C SER A 290 -17.69 -29.60 3.73
N LYS A 291 -17.46 -29.96 2.46
CA LYS A 291 -16.24 -29.68 1.72
C LYS A 291 -16.46 -28.46 0.83
N LEU A 292 -15.77 -27.37 1.13
CA LEU A 292 -15.72 -26.20 0.27
C LEU A 292 -14.58 -26.35 -0.76
N CYS A 293 -14.87 -26.07 -2.03
CA CYS A 293 -13.92 -26.15 -3.12
C CYS A 293 -14.06 -24.93 -4.03
N LEU A 294 -12.95 -24.24 -4.26
CA LEU A 294 -12.88 -23.15 -5.22
C LEU A 294 -11.93 -23.52 -6.36
N THR A 295 -12.40 -23.39 -7.59
CA THR A 295 -11.57 -23.45 -8.80
C THR A 295 -11.44 -22.05 -9.36
N ILE A 296 -10.20 -21.60 -9.54
CA ILE A 296 -9.85 -20.20 -9.82
C ILE A 296 -8.95 -20.21 -11.06
N GLY A 297 -9.50 -19.76 -12.17
CA GLY A 297 -8.80 -19.49 -13.42
C GLY A 297 -8.33 -18.04 -13.47
N PHE A 298 -7.13 -17.82 -13.97
CA PHE A 298 -6.60 -16.49 -14.22
C PHE A 298 -5.68 -16.50 -15.44
N CYS A 299 -5.48 -15.30 -16.00
CA CYS A 299 -4.53 -15.03 -17.07
C CYS A 299 -3.55 -13.92 -16.62
N SER A 300 -2.32 -13.96 -17.10
CA SER A 300 -1.27 -13.02 -16.68
C SER A 300 -0.19 -12.88 -17.74
N ASP A 301 0.52 -11.76 -17.74
CA ASP A 301 1.66 -11.54 -18.64
C ASP A 301 2.67 -12.71 -18.58
N PRO A 302 2.92 -13.42 -19.69
CA PRO A 302 3.93 -14.48 -19.74
C PRO A 302 5.35 -14.00 -19.47
N LYS A 303 5.64 -12.70 -19.67
CA LYS A 303 6.97 -12.10 -19.41
C LYS A 303 7.24 -11.93 -17.91
N LEU A 304 6.20 -11.83 -17.09
CA LEU A 304 6.32 -11.65 -15.64
C LEU A 304 6.39 -12.99 -14.92
N PRO A 305 6.92 -13.05 -13.68
CA PRO A 305 6.82 -14.23 -12.83
C PRO A 305 5.37 -14.67 -12.58
N THR A 306 5.18 -15.95 -12.26
CA THR A 306 3.83 -16.48 -12.02
C THR A 306 3.20 -15.81 -10.79
N PRO A 307 2.02 -15.18 -10.93
CA PRO A 307 1.33 -14.56 -9.81
C PRO A 307 0.89 -15.60 -8.79
N SER A 308 0.58 -15.13 -7.57
CA SER A 308 -0.01 -15.93 -6.52
C SER A 308 -1.49 -15.58 -6.35
N VAL A 309 -2.29 -16.58 -5.97
CA VAL A 309 -3.70 -16.42 -5.62
C VAL A 309 -3.84 -16.47 -4.11
N ALA A 310 -4.59 -15.52 -3.55
CA ALA A 310 -5.03 -15.50 -2.16
C ALA A 310 -6.56 -15.45 -2.06
N LEU A 311 -7.07 -16.01 -0.97
CA LEU A 311 -8.47 -16.07 -0.61
C LEU A 311 -8.64 -15.51 0.79
N LEU A 312 -9.65 -14.67 0.98
CA LEU A 312 -10.12 -14.22 2.28
C LEU A 312 -11.56 -14.68 2.49
N ILE A 313 -11.88 -15.09 3.71
CA ILE A 313 -13.25 -15.33 4.15
C ILE A 313 -13.61 -14.25 5.16
N LEU A 314 -14.69 -13.53 4.86
CA LEU A 314 -15.18 -12.41 5.65
C LEU A 314 -16.55 -12.75 6.24
N SER A 315 -16.85 -12.22 7.42
CA SER A 315 -18.22 -12.17 7.94
C SER A 315 -19.01 -10.99 7.35
N THR A 316 -20.32 -10.96 7.58
CA THR A 316 -21.21 -9.91 7.07
C THR A 316 -20.91 -8.51 7.61
N ASP A 317 -20.22 -8.41 8.74
CA ASP A 317 -19.74 -7.14 9.32
C ASP A 317 -18.35 -6.73 8.76
N GLY A 318 -17.87 -7.40 7.72
CA GLY A 318 -16.60 -7.09 7.05
C GLY A 318 -15.36 -7.62 7.78
N ARG A 319 -15.51 -8.27 8.94
CA ARG A 319 -14.36 -8.82 9.68
C ARG A 319 -13.72 -9.98 8.92
N MET A 320 -12.40 -9.94 8.81
CA MET A 320 -11.62 -11.03 8.25
C MET A 320 -11.59 -12.21 9.22
N ILE A 321 -12.14 -13.35 8.80
CA ILE A 321 -12.20 -14.57 9.60
C ILE A 321 -10.95 -15.42 9.39
N THR A 322 -10.58 -15.63 8.12
CA THR A 322 -9.40 -16.41 7.74
C THR A 322 -8.96 -16.06 6.33
N SER A 323 -7.74 -16.44 5.99
CA SER A 323 -7.18 -16.32 4.65
C SER A 323 -6.37 -17.57 4.29
N ALA A 324 -6.23 -17.83 3.00
CA ALA A 324 -5.37 -18.87 2.44
C ALA A 324 -4.67 -18.31 1.20
N GLY A 325 -3.47 -18.78 0.88
CA GLY A 325 -2.69 -18.16 -0.19
C GLY A 325 -1.65 -19.11 -0.75
N THR A 326 -1.66 -19.27 -2.06
CA THR A 326 -0.76 -20.20 -2.78
C THR A 326 0.72 -19.97 -2.45
N LYS A 327 1.16 -18.72 -2.27
CA LYS A 327 2.53 -18.39 -1.87
C LYS A 327 2.87 -18.88 -0.45
N HIS A 328 2.00 -18.63 0.52
CA HIS A 328 2.23 -19.01 1.93
C HIS A 328 2.08 -20.51 2.14
N ASP A 329 1.19 -21.15 1.37
CA ASP A 329 0.93 -22.59 1.43
C ASP A 329 1.95 -23.41 0.61
N GLY A 330 2.93 -22.76 -0.02
CA GLY A 330 3.96 -23.42 -0.84
C GLY A 330 3.46 -24.04 -2.14
N CYS A 331 2.28 -23.62 -2.61
CA CYS A 331 1.68 -24.10 -3.86
C CYS A 331 2.34 -23.42 -5.07
N SER A 332 3.08 -24.20 -5.85
CA SER A 332 3.70 -23.71 -7.10
C SER A 332 2.70 -23.79 -8.25
N ILE A 333 2.35 -22.64 -8.81
CA ILE A 333 1.42 -22.55 -9.94
C ILE A 333 2.21 -22.61 -11.24
N GLN A 334 1.77 -23.48 -12.16
CA GLN A 334 2.29 -23.53 -13.53
C GLN A 334 1.28 -22.86 -14.48
N ARG A 335 1.79 -22.00 -15.36
CA ARG A 335 1.01 -21.33 -16.42
C ARG A 335 1.33 -21.96 -17.78
N ASP A 336 0.38 -21.90 -18.69
CA ASP A 336 0.61 -22.23 -20.10
C ASP A 336 1.41 -21.12 -20.82
N ALA A 337 1.74 -21.34 -22.09
CA ALA A 337 2.51 -20.38 -22.91
C ALA A 337 1.74 -19.07 -23.18
N GLN A 338 0.43 -19.09 -23.01
CA GLN A 338 -0.47 -17.96 -23.17
C GLN A 338 -0.67 -17.20 -21.84
N GLY A 339 -0.09 -17.67 -20.73
CA GLY A 339 -0.15 -17.04 -19.43
C GLY A 339 -1.38 -17.43 -18.59
N ASN A 340 -2.16 -18.43 -19.02
CA ASN A 340 -3.30 -18.92 -18.26
C ASN A 340 -2.88 -19.97 -17.24
N ALA A 341 -3.55 -19.97 -16.10
CA ALA A 341 -3.47 -21.03 -15.12
C ALA A 341 -4.82 -21.26 -14.44
N THR A 342 -4.96 -22.44 -13.86
CA THR A 342 -6.09 -22.76 -12.99
C THR A 342 -5.57 -23.39 -11.72
N VAL A 343 -5.99 -22.84 -10.58
CA VAL A 343 -5.68 -23.36 -9.26
C VAL A 343 -6.95 -23.78 -8.54
N ARG A 344 -6.81 -24.74 -7.65
CA ARG A 344 -7.93 -25.24 -6.84
C ARG A 344 -7.53 -25.30 -5.38
N VAL A 345 -8.38 -24.75 -4.52
CA VAL A 345 -8.24 -24.86 -3.06
C VAL A 345 -9.41 -25.66 -2.49
N HIS A 346 -9.09 -26.54 -1.55
CA HIS A 346 -10.05 -27.44 -0.91
C HIS A 346 -9.99 -27.28 0.61
N PHE A 347 -11.15 -26.99 1.22
CA PHE A 347 -11.34 -27.04 2.66
C PHE A 347 -12.13 -28.30 2.98
N ALA A 348 -11.43 -29.36 3.40
CA ALA A 348 -12.01 -30.70 3.55
C ALA A 348 -13.07 -30.78 4.67
N LYS A 349 -12.90 -29.98 5.73
CA LYS A 349 -13.86 -29.85 6.84
C LYS A 349 -14.02 -28.37 7.14
N PHE A 350 -15.02 -27.75 6.54
CA PHE A 350 -15.21 -26.32 6.69
C PHE A 350 -15.60 -25.98 8.13
N ALA A 351 -14.67 -25.37 8.87
CA ALA A 351 -14.70 -25.30 10.32
C ALA A 351 -15.36 -24.02 10.87
N LEU A 352 -16.06 -23.24 10.06
CA LEU A 352 -16.75 -22.05 10.58
C LEU A 352 -18.00 -22.43 11.36
N LEU A 353 -18.34 -21.64 12.36
CA LEU A 353 -19.58 -21.76 13.13
C LEU A 353 -20.76 -21.13 12.36
N LYS A 354 -21.97 -21.23 12.90
CA LYS A 354 -23.19 -20.77 12.22
C LYS A 354 -23.12 -19.27 11.88
N GLY A 355 -23.49 -18.91 10.66
CA GLY A 355 -23.43 -17.54 10.19
C GLY A 355 -23.43 -17.42 8.67
N THR A 356 -23.33 -16.18 8.19
CA THR A 356 -23.24 -15.87 6.77
C THR A 356 -21.84 -15.33 6.47
N TYR A 357 -21.17 -15.89 5.46
CA TYR A 357 -19.79 -15.56 5.12
C TYR A 357 -19.61 -15.36 3.63
N TRP A 358 -18.70 -14.44 3.28
CA TRP A 358 -18.42 -14.03 1.92
C TRP A 358 -16.97 -14.38 1.60
N ILE A 359 -16.67 -14.61 0.32
CA ILE A 359 -15.33 -14.91 -0.13
C ILE A 359 -14.83 -13.80 -1.06
N VAL A 360 -13.61 -13.36 -0.81
CA VAL A 360 -12.89 -12.43 -1.68
C VAL A 360 -11.62 -13.10 -2.15
N LEU A 361 -11.31 -12.97 -3.44
CA LEU A 361 -10.08 -13.44 -4.04
C LEU A 361 -9.19 -12.27 -4.44
N TYR A 362 -7.90 -12.47 -4.28
CA TYR A 362 -6.86 -11.53 -4.70
C TYR A 362 -5.86 -12.26 -5.58
N LEU A 363 -5.53 -11.66 -6.72
CA LEU A 363 -4.45 -12.09 -7.60
C LEU A 363 -3.28 -11.15 -7.40
N LEU A 364 -2.20 -11.67 -6.83
CA LEU A 364 -1.04 -10.88 -6.40
C LEU A 364 0.20 -11.32 -7.16
N CYS A 365 1.29 -10.54 -7.05
CA CYS A 365 2.58 -10.95 -7.59
C CYS A 365 3.11 -12.26 -6.96
N GLU A 366 4.22 -12.78 -7.50
CA GLU A 366 4.91 -13.99 -7.03
C GLU A 366 5.38 -13.94 -5.57
N ASN A 367 5.48 -12.72 -5.03
CA ASN A 367 5.83 -12.46 -3.64
C ASN A 367 4.60 -12.17 -2.76
N ALA A 368 3.40 -12.18 -3.35
CA ALA A 368 2.12 -11.89 -2.71
C ALA A 368 1.96 -10.45 -2.18
N ILE A 369 2.78 -9.48 -2.60
CA ILE A 369 2.77 -8.11 -2.04
C ILE A 369 2.03 -7.10 -2.91
N HIS A 370 2.21 -7.18 -4.23
CA HIS A 370 1.58 -6.29 -5.19
C HIS A 370 0.30 -6.92 -5.71
N LEU A 371 -0.80 -6.15 -5.72
CA LEU A 371 -2.12 -6.59 -6.17
C LEU A 371 -2.28 -6.31 -7.67
N TYR A 372 -2.61 -7.33 -8.45
CA TYR A 372 -2.99 -7.18 -9.86
C TYR A 372 -4.50 -7.06 -10.04
N ASP A 373 -5.28 -7.92 -9.37
CA ASP A 373 -6.73 -8.00 -9.54
C ASP A 373 -7.41 -8.53 -8.27
N GLN A 374 -8.68 -8.15 -8.08
CA GLN A 374 -9.51 -8.57 -6.97
C GLN A 374 -10.89 -9.00 -7.48
N ALA A 375 -11.37 -10.15 -7.00
CA ALA A 375 -12.71 -10.63 -7.31
C ALA A 375 -13.52 -10.86 -6.03
N ASN A 376 -14.65 -10.15 -5.90
CA ASN A 376 -15.65 -10.42 -4.87
C ASN A 376 -16.60 -11.49 -5.39
N LEU A 377 -16.70 -12.63 -4.70
CA LEU A 377 -17.53 -13.72 -5.20
C LEU A 377 -19.01 -13.44 -4.89
N PRO A 378 -19.92 -13.59 -5.87
CA PRO A 378 -21.35 -13.43 -5.62
C PRO A 378 -21.92 -14.56 -4.75
N THR A 379 -21.15 -15.64 -4.55
CA THR A 379 -21.54 -16.79 -3.73
C THR A 379 -21.40 -16.46 -2.24
N THR A 380 -22.53 -16.51 -1.55
CA THR A 380 -22.63 -16.41 -0.09
C THR A 380 -22.66 -17.81 0.53
N LEU A 381 -21.86 -18.02 1.58
CA LEU A 381 -21.87 -19.25 2.37
C LEU A 381 -22.77 -19.08 3.59
N LYS A 382 -23.85 -19.87 3.68
CA LYS A 382 -24.69 -19.96 4.88
C LYS A 382 -24.26 -21.17 5.69
N VAL A 383 -23.51 -20.93 6.76
CA VAL A 383 -22.99 -22.00 7.59
C VAL A 383 -23.99 -22.34 8.67
N HIS A 384 -24.27 -23.64 8.82
CA HIS A 384 -25.09 -24.21 9.87
C HIS A 384 -24.23 -25.08 10.79
N GLN A 385 -24.52 -25.07 12.08
CA GLN A 385 -23.85 -25.90 13.08
C GLN A 385 -24.88 -26.71 13.87
N GLN A 386 -24.50 -27.90 14.34
CA GLN A 386 -25.39 -28.73 15.16
C GLN A 386 -25.27 -28.44 16.66
N GLY A 387 -24.10 -28.02 17.14
CA GLY A 387 -23.83 -27.77 18.56
C GLY A 387 -24.21 -26.36 19.03
N LEU A 388 -24.12 -26.15 20.35
CA LEU A 388 -24.33 -24.86 21.02
C LEU A 388 -23.03 -24.07 21.21
N GLU A 389 -21.98 -24.43 20.48
CA GLU A 389 -20.69 -23.76 20.59
C GLU A 389 -20.78 -22.29 20.17
N LEU A 390 -20.03 -21.45 20.88
CA LEU A 390 -19.96 -20.00 20.67
C LEU A 390 -18.61 -19.62 20.08
N GLY A 391 -18.60 -18.62 19.20
CA GLY A 391 -17.40 -18.09 18.54
C GLY A 391 -17.54 -18.03 17.03
N VAL A 392 -16.40 -18.08 16.33
CA VAL A 392 -16.34 -17.97 14.87
C VAL A 392 -15.91 -19.28 14.20
N VAL A 393 -15.06 -20.06 14.87
CA VAL A 393 -14.45 -21.30 14.34
C VAL A 393 -14.66 -22.45 15.30
N SER A 394 -14.92 -23.63 14.77
CA SER A 394 -14.94 -24.90 15.47
C SER A 394 -13.60 -25.63 15.29
N LEU A 395 -12.85 -25.79 16.38
CA LEU A 395 -11.56 -26.47 16.35
C LEU A 395 -11.72 -27.96 16.65
N PRO A 396 -11.15 -28.88 15.84
CA PRO A 396 -11.11 -30.30 16.16
C PRO A 396 -10.46 -30.53 17.53
N ARG A 397 -11.14 -31.28 18.42
CA ARG A 397 -10.73 -31.48 19.82
C ARG A 397 -11.14 -32.86 20.33
N HIS A 398 -10.40 -33.37 21.32
CA HIS A 398 -10.68 -34.60 22.05
C HIS A 398 -10.68 -34.30 23.55
N TRP A 399 -11.67 -34.81 24.28
CA TRP A 399 -11.73 -34.73 25.73
C TRP A 399 -11.35 -36.09 26.30
N GLU A 400 -10.37 -36.11 27.19
CA GLU A 400 -9.97 -37.31 27.93
C GLU A 400 -10.31 -37.10 29.40
N GLN A 401 -10.90 -38.12 30.04
CA GLN A 401 -11.12 -38.13 31.48
C GLN A 401 -9.83 -38.61 32.15
N ILE A 402 -9.20 -37.76 32.95
CA ILE A 402 -7.98 -38.05 33.71
C ILE A 402 -8.34 -38.62 35.07
#